data_AF-A0A2G8S9G1-F1
#
_entry.id   AF-A0A2G8S9G1-F1
#
_cell.length_a   1.000
_cell.length_b   1.000
_cell.length_c   1.000
_cell.angle_alpha   90.00
_cell.angle_beta   90.00
_cell.angle_gamma   90.00
#
_symmetry.space_group_name_H-M   'P 1'
#
loop_
_entity.id
_entity.type
_entity.pdbx_description
1 polymer ?
#
loop_
_entity_poly.entity_id
_entity_poly.type
_entity_poly.pdbx_seq_one_letter_code
_entity_poly.pdbx_strand_id
1 'polypeptide(L)'
;MWHQEADRTAVEAYNVSGEGAPGIIDIHFDMRTSGSNVSLWNFVIFEHLLETFKTDNATFIADNNITDRYINDLIEDKFSRGWQTWRGGQPKLKSTGILETPEECETRVLLADKRMKERARTDQRRRGKFDRRHATVKKVIALHVGDSESDVAVWRFLEKVLDLLGPDGMSSEDTCDDLPETVFRVKVLEWRRPMDDHMAIIDNERLYNPDWLKAQNAQQIHTLAVSSEKFDWIRVVATLAHTM
;
A
#
# COMPACT_ATOMS: atom_id res chain seq x y z
N MET A 1 -2.40 18.19 -11.09
CA MET A 1 -3.60 18.67 -11.80
C MET A 1 -4.78 17.88 -11.24
N TRP A 2 -5.77 18.56 -10.67
CA TRP A 2 -6.96 17.92 -10.10
C TRP A 2 -7.83 17.37 -11.24
N HIS A 3 -8.44 16.19 -11.05
CA HIS A 3 -9.39 15.66 -12.03
C HIS A 3 -10.58 16.61 -12.17
N GLN A 4 -10.91 16.98 -13.40
CA GLN A 4 -12.12 17.71 -13.71
C GLN A 4 -13.27 16.72 -13.87
N GLU A 5 -14.30 16.87 -13.05
CA GLU A 5 -15.50 16.03 -13.08
C GLU A 5 -16.33 16.26 -14.34
N ALA A 6 -17.06 15.23 -14.78
CA ALA A 6 -18.03 15.35 -15.86
C ALA A 6 -19.12 16.38 -15.56
N ASP A 7 -19.54 17.10 -16.60
CA ASP A 7 -20.64 18.05 -16.48
C ASP A 7 -21.93 17.34 -16.05
N ARG A 8 -22.61 17.92 -15.06
CA ARG A 8 -23.80 17.29 -14.47
C ARG A 8 -24.92 17.13 -15.48
N THR A 9 -25.16 18.17 -16.26
CA THR A 9 -26.30 18.19 -17.19
C THR A 9 -26.08 17.24 -18.34
N ALA A 10 -24.83 17.12 -18.82
CA ALA A 10 -24.43 16.13 -19.80
C ALA A 10 -24.60 14.69 -19.29
N VAL A 11 -24.13 14.40 -18.06
CA VAL A 11 -24.28 13.07 -17.44
C VAL A 11 -25.76 12.71 -17.27
N GLU A 12 -26.59 13.64 -16.78
CA GLU A 12 -28.03 13.43 -16.60
C GLU A 12 -28.75 13.24 -17.95
N ALA A 13 -28.44 14.05 -18.96
CA ALA A 13 -28.98 13.90 -20.31
C ALA A 13 -28.63 12.52 -20.88
N TYR A 14 -27.36 12.12 -20.79
CA TYR A 14 -26.92 10.82 -21.27
C TYR A 14 -27.61 9.66 -20.55
N ASN A 15 -27.69 9.72 -19.22
CA ASN A 15 -28.32 8.65 -18.44
C ASN A 15 -29.84 8.51 -18.71
N VAL A 16 -30.51 9.58 -19.16
CA VAL A 16 -31.97 9.58 -19.43
C VAL A 16 -32.31 9.31 -20.90
N SER A 17 -31.62 9.96 -21.84
CA SER A 17 -31.93 9.91 -23.27
C SER A 17 -30.84 9.28 -24.14
N GLY A 18 -29.67 8.99 -23.57
CA GLY A 18 -28.49 8.53 -24.33
C GLY A 18 -27.82 9.63 -25.15
N GLU A 19 -28.23 10.89 -24.99
CA GLU A 19 -27.68 12.03 -25.72
C GLU A 19 -26.39 12.55 -25.08
N GLY A 20 -25.40 12.94 -25.89
CA GLY A 20 -24.17 13.56 -25.39
C GLY A 20 -23.21 12.57 -24.71
N ALA A 21 -22.92 11.44 -25.36
CA ALA A 21 -22.00 10.40 -24.88
C ALA A 21 -20.66 10.95 -24.32
N PRO A 22 -20.03 10.23 -23.37
CA PRO A 22 -18.77 10.67 -22.77
C PRO A 22 -17.67 10.88 -23.81
N GLY A 23 -16.90 11.94 -23.59
CA GLY A 23 -15.67 12.19 -24.34
C GLY A 23 -14.66 11.07 -24.10
N ILE A 24 -14.19 10.47 -25.19
CA ILE A 24 -13.26 9.33 -25.15
C ILE A 24 -11.79 9.79 -25.22
N ILE A 25 -11.53 10.96 -25.81
CA ILE A 25 -10.20 11.56 -25.91
C ILE A 25 -9.89 12.39 -24.66
N ASP A 26 -10.90 13.08 -24.12
CA ASP A 26 -10.83 13.86 -22.88
C ASP A 26 -11.82 13.26 -21.87
N ILE A 27 -11.33 12.27 -21.13
CA ILE A 27 -12.16 11.43 -20.26
C ILE A 27 -12.48 12.17 -18.96
N HIS A 28 -13.76 12.44 -18.75
CA HIS A 28 -14.30 12.96 -17.50
C HIS A 28 -15.22 11.92 -16.85
N PHE A 29 -14.89 11.49 -15.63
CA PHE A 29 -15.73 10.54 -14.91
C PHE A 29 -16.88 11.28 -14.20
N ASP A 30 -18.03 10.61 -14.10
CA ASP A 30 -19.07 10.97 -13.16
C ASP A 30 -18.65 10.51 -11.76
N MET A 31 -18.30 11.45 -10.89
CA MET A 31 -17.82 11.16 -9.54
C MET A 31 -18.94 11.21 -8.48
N ARG A 32 -20.18 11.51 -8.87
CA ARG A 32 -21.32 11.63 -7.94
C ARG A 32 -22.02 10.30 -7.68
N THR A 33 -22.06 9.42 -8.67
CA THR A 33 -22.62 8.09 -8.52
C THR A 33 -21.57 7.14 -7.95
N SER A 34 -21.94 6.33 -6.95
CA SER A 34 -20.99 5.44 -6.28
C SER A 34 -21.64 4.18 -5.72
N GLY A 35 -20.86 3.10 -5.64
CA GLY A 35 -21.27 1.82 -5.09
C GLY A 35 -21.53 0.79 -6.20
N SER A 36 -22.48 -0.11 -5.96
CA SER A 36 -22.83 -1.21 -6.88
C SER A 36 -23.50 -0.78 -8.19
N ASN A 37 -23.81 0.51 -8.34
CA ASN A 37 -24.49 1.06 -9.51
C ASN A 37 -23.62 2.16 -10.12
N VAL A 38 -22.74 1.75 -11.03
CA VAL A 38 -21.97 2.65 -11.89
C VAL A 38 -22.93 3.35 -12.85
N SER A 39 -22.78 4.66 -13.07
CA SER A 39 -23.60 5.37 -14.06
C SER A 39 -23.35 4.85 -15.46
N LEU A 40 -24.35 4.93 -16.36
CA LEU A 40 -24.19 4.53 -17.75
C LEU A 40 -23.05 5.33 -18.42
N TRP A 41 -22.87 6.59 -18.02
CA TRP A 41 -21.73 7.41 -18.40
C TRP A 41 -20.38 6.74 -18.11
N ASN A 42 -20.15 6.32 -16.87
CA ASN A 42 -18.90 5.67 -16.47
C ASN A 42 -18.74 4.28 -17.09
N PHE A 43 -19.85 3.57 -17.32
CA PHE A 43 -19.84 2.26 -17.98
C PHE A 43 -19.26 2.34 -19.39
N VAL A 44 -19.67 3.33 -20.19
CA VAL A 44 -19.11 3.56 -21.54
C VAL A 44 -17.63 3.88 -21.48
N ILE A 45 -17.19 4.64 -20.49
CA ILE A 45 -15.76 4.92 -20.28
C ILE A 45 -15.02 3.61 -19.95
N PHE A 46 -15.56 2.75 -19.09
CA PHE A 46 -14.93 1.48 -18.75
C PHE A 46 -14.81 0.54 -19.96
N GLU A 47 -15.86 0.44 -20.78
CA GLU A 47 -15.82 -0.34 -22.03
C GLU A 47 -14.73 0.19 -22.97
N HIS A 48 -14.61 1.51 -23.12
CA HIS A 48 -13.55 2.10 -23.93
C HIS A 48 -12.15 1.82 -23.38
N LEU A 49 -11.97 1.91 -22.05
CA LEU A 49 -10.69 1.61 -21.41
C LEU A 49 -10.32 0.14 -21.55
N LEU A 50 -11.29 -0.77 -21.46
CA LEU A 50 -11.11 -2.19 -21.71
C LEU A 50 -10.61 -2.44 -23.14
N GLU A 51 -11.30 -1.90 -24.14
CA GLU A 51 -10.92 -2.10 -25.55
C GLU A 51 -9.57 -1.48 -25.88
N THR A 52 -9.27 -0.30 -25.34
CA THR A 52 -7.95 0.32 -25.47
C THR A 52 -6.87 -0.53 -24.84
N PHE A 53 -7.08 -1.01 -23.61
CA PHE A 53 -6.13 -1.90 -22.93
C PHE A 53 -5.90 -3.20 -23.71
N LYS A 54 -6.96 -3.79 -24.25
CA LYS A 54 -6.90 -5.00 -25.08
C LYS A 54 -6.10 -4.78 -26.35
N THR A 55 -6.31 -3.65 -27.02
CA THR A 55 -5.60 -3.28 -28.25
C THR A 55 -4.10 -3.12 -27.97
N ASP A 56 -3.75 -2.39 -26.91
CA ASP A 56 -2.36 -2.09 -26.57
C ASP A 56 -1.59 -3.29 -26.01
N ASN A 57 -2.29 -4.28 -25.44
CA ASN A 57 -1.67 -5.40 -24.71
C ASN A 57 -2.10 -6.78 -25.25
N ALA A 58 -2.51 -6.86 -26.52
CA ALA A 58 -3.09 -8.07 -27.12
C ALA A 58 -2.21 -9.32 -26.95
N THR A 59 -0.90 -9.20 -27.14
CA THR A 59 0.06 -10.31 -26.98
C THR A 59 0.15 -10.77 -25.53
N PHE A 60 0.30 -9.82 -24.59
CA PHE A 60 0.38 -10.12 -23.16
C PHE A 60 -0.89 -10.79 -22.64
N ILE A 61 -2.06 -10.33 -23.08
CA ILE A 61 -3.35 -10.92 -22.71
C ILE A 61 -3.46 -12.36 -23.20
N ALA A 62 -3.08 -12.61 -24.46
CA ALA A 62 -3.09 -13.95 -25.04
C ALA A 62 -2.12 -14.90 -24.31
N ASP A 63 -0.89 -14.44 -24.06
CA ASP A 63 0.17 -15.24 -23.42
C ASP A 63 -0.18 -15.63 -21.97
N ASN A 64 -0.94 -14.78 -21.27
CA ASN A 64 -1.31 -14.99 -19.87
C ASN A 64 -2.76 -15.44 -19.67
N ASN A 65 -3.50 -15.71 -20.75
CA ASN A 65 -4.91 -16.09 -20.74
C ASN A 65 -5.78 -15.16 -19.85
N ILE A 66 -5.55 -13.86 -19.98
CA ILE A 66 -6.24 -12.85 -19.17
C ILE A 66 -7.65 -12.66 -19.74
N THR A 67 -8.65 -12.70 -18.87
CA THR A 67 -10.06 -12.54 -19.27
C THR A 67 -10.50 -11.08 -19.23
N ASP A 68 -11.41 -10.69 -20.12
CA ASP A 68 -12.03 -9.36 -20.14
C ASP A 68 -12.66 -9.00 -18.78
N ARG A 69 -13.28 -9.98 -18.11
CA ARG A 69 -13.83 -9.82 -16.76
C ARG A 69 -12.77 -9.37 -15.76
N TYR A 70 -11.59 -10.01 -15.77
CA TYR A 70 -10.50 -9.63 -14.87
C TYR A 70 -10.01 -8.20 -15.13
N ILE A 71 -9.92 -7.80 -16.40
CA ILE A 71 -9.51 -6.44 -16.77
C ILE A 71 -10.56 -5.42 -16.32
N ASN A 72 -11.85 -5.71 -16.53
CA ASN A 72 -12.94 -4.88 -16.02
C ASN A 72 -12.90 -4.75 -14.49
N ASP A 73 -12.72 -5.85 -13.75
CA ASP A 73 -12.59 -5.82 -12.29
C ASP A 73 -11.42 -4.91 -11.85
N LEU A 74 -10.29 -4.91 -12.59
CA LEU A 74 -9.16 -4.01 -12.34
C LEU A 74 -9.48 -2.54 -12.65
N ILE A 75 -10.22 -2.27 -13.72
CA ILE A 75 -10.66 -0.91 -14.09
C ILE A 75 -11.60 -0.37 -13.00
N GLU A 76 -12.58 -1.17 -12.58
CA GLU A 76 -13.53 -0.83 -11.53
C GLU A 76 -12.86 -0.62 -10.17
N ASP A 77 -11.90 -1.46 -9.80
CA ASP A 77 -11.11 -1.29 -8.57
C ASP A 77 -10.28 0.01 -8.61
N LYS A 78 -9.61 0.30 -9.75
CA LYS A 78 -8.87 1.55 -9.93
C LYS A 78 -9.78 2.77 -9.85
N PHE A 79 -10.93 2.74 -10.52
CA PHE A 79 -11.92 3.81 -10.45
C PHE A 79 -12.40 4.00 -9.00
N SER A 80 -12.76 2.91 -8.32
CA SER A 80 -13.24 2.93 -6.94
C SER A 80 -12.24 3.57 -5.98
N ARG A 81 -10.95 3.27 -6.11
CA ARG A 81 -9.88 3.89 -5.32
C ARG A 81 -9.73 5.38 -5.63
N GLY A 82 -9.78 5.74 -6.91
CA GLY A 82 -9.74 7.13 -7.38
C GLY A 82 -10.92 7.93 -6.84
N TRP A 83 -12.13 7.36 -6.91
CA TRP A 83 -13.36 7.92 -6.37
C TRP A 83 -13.30 8.12 -4.85
N GLN A 84 -12.82 7.13 -4.09
CA GLN A 84 -12.64 7.27 -2.64
C GLN A 84 -11.68 8.41 -2.30
N THR A 85 -10.59 8.54 -3.07
CA THR A 85 -9.61 9.62 -2.90
C THR A 85 -10.24 10.98 -3.22
N TRP A 86 -10.96 11.09 -4.34
CA TRP A 86 -11.66 12.30 -4.75
C TRP A 86 -12.71 12.74 -3.73
N ARG A 87 -13.54 11.79 -3.26
CA ARG A 87 -14.55 12.04 -2.21
C ARG A 87 -13.89 12.45 -0.90
N GLY A 88 -12.78 11.81 -0.55
CA GLY A 88 -11.95 12.17 0.59
C GLY A 88 -11.42 13.61 0.49
N GLY A 89 -11.14 14.08 -0.73
CA GLY A 89 -10.70 15.44 -1.04
C GLY A 89 -11.80 16.46 -1.32
N GLN A 90 -13.08 16.13 -1.13
CA GLN A 90 -14.15 17.13 -1.20
C GLN A 90 -14.16 18.01 0.07
N PRO A 91 -14.53 19.31 -0.04
CA PRO A 91 -14.69 20.17 1.12
C PRO A 91 -15.70 19.61 2.12
N LYS A 92 -15.36 19.65 3.41
CA LYS A 92 -16.25 19.18 4.48
C LYS A 92 -16.82 20.35 5.27
N LEU A 93 -17.96 20.11 5.92
CA LEU A 93 -18.53 21.06 6.85
C LEU A 93 -17.76 21.03 8.17
N LYS A 94 -17.29 22.19 8.62
CA LYS A 94 -16.65 22.33 9.93
C LYS A 94 -17.67 22.25 11.06
N SER A 95 -17.19 22.10 12.30
CA SER A 95 -18.01 22.22 13.51
C SER A 95 -18.73 23.56 13.64
N THR A 96 -18.22 24.61 12.99
CA THR A 96 -18.84 25.94 12.92
C THR A 96 -19.97 26.04 11.90
N GLY A 97 -20.24 24.98 11.12
CA GLY A 97 -21.24 24.99 10.04
C GLY A 97 -20.77 25.65 8.75
N ILE A 98 -19.49 26.05 8.64
CA ILE A 98 -18.90 26.65 7.44
C ILE A 98 -18.14 25.56 6.67
N LEU A 99 -18.19 25.57 5.34
CA LEU A 99 -17.39 24.67 4.50
C LEU A 99 -15.89 24.98 4.62
N GLU A 100 -15.06 23.94 4.55
CA GLU A 100 -13.61 24.05 4.39
C GLU A 100 -13.26 24.90 3.16
N THR A 101 -12.23 25.74 3.30
CA THR A 101 -11.62 26.42 2.16
C THR A 101 -10.79 25.43 1.34
N PRO A 102 -10.47 25.75 0.07
CA PRO A 102 -9.60 24.90 -0.76
C PRO A 102 -8.27 24.56 -0.08
N GLU A 103 -7.65 25.53 0.60
CA GLU A 103 -6.36 25.36 1.28
C GLU A 103 -6.45 24.40 2.48
N GLU A 104 -7.55 24.49 3.23
CA GLU A 104 -7.81 23.59 4.36
C GLU A 104 -8.09 22.16 3.88
N CYS A 105 -8.82 22.02 2.77
CA CYS A 105 -9.07 20.74 2.14
C CYS A 105 -7.77 20.08 1.66
N GLU A 106 -6.93 20.84 0.95
CA GLU A 106 -5.61 20.39 0.50
C GLU A 106 -4.74 19.95 1.70
N THR A 107 -4.65 20.78 2.73
CA THR A 107 -3.91 20.48 3.96
C THR A 107 -4.41 19.17 4.59
N ARG A 108 -5.73 18.97 4.68
CA ARG A 108 -6.32 17.75 5.22
C ARG A 108 -5.98 16.52 4.37
N VAL A 109 -6.04 16.61 3.05
CA VAL A 109 -5.70 15.52 2.13
C VAL A 109 -4.22 15.16 2.25
N LEU A 110 -3.32 16.16 2.27
CA LEU A 110 -1.88 15.95 2.44
C LEU A 110 -1.54 15.30 3.79
N LEU A 111 -2.19 15.73 4.87
CA LEU A 111 -2.01 15.11 6.19
C LEU A 111 -2.53 13.68 6.22
N ALA A 112 -3.66 13.39 5.58
CA ALA A 112 -4.19 12.03 5.47
C ALA A 112 -3.25 11.11 4.68
N ASP A 113 -2.72 11.57 3.56
CA ASP A 113 -1.73 10.83 2.75
C ASP A 113 -0.43 10.59 3.54
N LYS A 114 0.09 11.60 4.24
CA LYS A 114 1.26 11.46 5.11
C LYS A 114 1.04 10.38 6.17
N ARG A 115 -0.10 10.42 6.88
CA ARG A 115 -0.46 9.41 7.89
C ARG A 115 -0.61 8.02 7.28
N MET A 116 -1.20 7.89 6.10
CA MET A 116 -1.34 6.62 5.40
C MET A 116 0.03 6.03 5.05
N LYS A 117 0.94 6.85 4.49
CA LYS A 117 2.31 6.46 4.16
C LYS A 117 3.10 6.07 5.39
N GLU A 118 2.96 6.80 6.49
CA GLU A 118 3.59 6.46 7.77
C GLU A 118 3.09 5.11 8.30
N ARG A 119 1.78 4.87 8.31
CA ARG A 119 1.20 3.58 8.71
C ARG A 119 1.71 2.43 7.85
N ALA A 120 1.72 2.60 6.53
CA ALA A 120 2.24 1.59 5.60
C ALA A 120 3.72 1.28 5.84
N ARG A 121 4.56 2.30 6.06
CA ARG A 121 5.99 2.11 6.40
C ARG A 121 6.15 1.37 7.73
N THR A 122 5.35 1.70 8.73
CA THR A 122 5.39 1.02 10.03
C THR A 122 4.97 -0.44 9.92
N ASP A 123 3.89 -0.73 9.19
CA ASP A 123 3.44 -2.10 8.93
C ASP A 123 4.49 -2.91 8.17
N GLN A 124 5.06 -2.34 7.10
CA GLN A 124 6.14 -2.98 6.35
C GLN A 124 7.36 -3.27 7.24
N ARG A 125 7.74 -2.34 8.11
CA ARG A 125 8.83 -2.54 9.08
C ARG A 125 8.54 -3.68 10.04
N ARG A 126 7.32 -3.77 10.58
CA ARG A 126 6.89 -4.86 11.47
C ARG A 126 6.95 -6.22 10.77
N ARG A 127 6.36 -6.32 9.58
CA ARG A 127 6.42 -7.54 8.75
C ARG A 127 7.86 -7.95 8.45
N GLY A 128 8.68 -7.01 7.98
CA GLY A 128 10.09 -7.28 7.72
C GLY A 128 10.88 -7.68 8.97
N LYS A 129 10.55 -7.15 10.15
CA LYS A 129 11.16 -7.60 11.43
C LYS A 129 10.73 -9.02 11.78
N PHE A 130 9.45 -9.34 11.65
CA PHE A 130 8.92 -10.68 11.85
C PHE A 130 9.57 -11.70 10.91
N ASP A 131 9.55 -11.45 9.61
CA ASP A 131 10.10 -12.35 8.59
C ASP A 131 11.57 -12.64 8.84
N ARG A 132 12.35 -11.61 9.20
CA ARG A 132 13.76 -11.76 9.55
C ARG A 132 13.96 -12.61 10.79
N ARG A 133 13.28 -12.30 11.89
CA ARG A 133 13.40 -13.07 13.15
C ARG A 133 13.00 -14.53 12.95
N HIS A 134 11.93 -14.77 12.21
CA HIS A 134 11.44 -16.10 11.90
C HIS A 134 12.44 -16.88 11.01
N ALA A 135 13.03 -16.23 10.00
CA ALA A 135 14.09 -16.82 9.20
C ALA A 135 15.34 -17.15 10.04
N THR A 136 15.71 -16.28 11.00
CA THR A 136 16.81 -16.50 11.93
C THR A 136 16.60 -17.81 12.71
N VAL A 137 15.47 -17.90 13.41
CA VAL A 137 15.17 -19.04 14.28
C VAL A 137 15.16 -20.34 13.49
N LYS A 138 14.51 -20.36 12.31
CA LYS A 138 14.49 -21.55 11.45
C LYS A 138 15.87 -22.00 11.02
N LYS A 139 16.75 -21.05 10.69
CA LYS A 139 18.12 -21.36 10.27
C LYS A 139 18.96 -21.90 11.42
N VAL A 140 18.88 -21.30 12.62
CA VAL A 140 19.63 -21.76 13.80
C VAL A 140 19.20 -23.16 14.20
N ILE A 141 17.89 -23.43 14.23
CA ILE A 141 17.35 -24.78 14.44
C ILE A 141 17.96 -25.74 13.42
N ALA A 142 17.91 -25.41 12.13
CA ALA A 142 18.40 -26.30 11.07
C ALA A 142 19.91 -26.60 11.20
N LEU A 143 20.71 -25.62 11.64
CA LEU A 143 22.16 -25.77 11.82
C LEU A 143 22.53 -26.66 13.00
N HIS A 144 21.69 -26.76 14.03
CA HIS A 144 22.00 -27.48 15.24
C HIS A 144 21.21 -28.78 15.45
N VAL A 145 20.42 -29.20 14.46
CA VAL A 145 19.76 -30.52 14.47
C VAL A 145 20.83 -31.62 14.40
N GLY A 146 20.97 -32.38 15.49
CA GLY A 146 21.91 -33.50 15.59
C GLY A 146 23.09 -33.25 16.53
N ASP A 147 23.22 -32.04 17.07
CA ASP A 147 24.22 -31.72 18.09
C ASP A 147 23.65 -31.96 19.49
N SER A 148 24.35 -32.77 20.30
CA SER A 148 23.90 -33.18 21.64
C SER A 148 24.00 -32.08 22.69
N GLU A 149 24.79 -31.03 22.43
CA GLU A 149 24.97 -29.87 23.32
C GLU A 149 24.15 -28.64 22.88
N SER A 150 23.29 -28.79 21.87
CA SER A 150 22.57 -27.66 21.30
C SER A 150 21.30 -27.25 22.07
N ASP A 151 21.12 -25.93 22.20
CA ASP A 151 19.89 -25.27 22.68
C ASP A 151 18.69 -25.33 21.70
N VAL A 152 18.59 -26.36 20.83
CA VAL A 152 17.48 -26.51 19.85
C VAL A 152 16.11 -26.37 20.51
N ALA A 153 15.93 -26.89 21.72
CA ALA A 153 14.66 -26.79 22.46
C ALA A 153 14.26 -25.34 22.75
N VAL A 154 15.22 -24.48 23.08
CA VAL A 154 15.00 -23.05 23.33
C VAL A 154 14.64 -22.34 22.03
N TRP A 155 15.34 -22.64 20.94
CA TRP A 155 15.04 -22.05 19.63
C TRP A 155 13.66 -22.49 19.09
N ARG A 156 13.25 -23.73 19.33
CA ARG A 156 11.89 -24.22 19.03
C ARG A 156 10.82 -23.53 19.87
N PHE A 157 11.12 -23.21 21.12
CA PHE A 157 10.23 -22.39 21.94
C PHE A 157 10.10 -20.97 21.36
N LEU A 158 11.22 -20.33 20.98
CA LEU A 158 11.23 -19.01 20.34
C LEU A 158 10.46 -19.00 19.01
N GLU A 159 10.55 -20.06 18.21
CA GLU A 159 9.77 -20.22 16.96
C GLU A 159 8.26 -20.15 17.26
N LYS A 160 7.79 -20.93 18.24
CA LYS A 160 6.37 -20.92 18.66
C LYS A 160 5.92 -19.58 19.19
N VAL A 161 6.80 -18.88 19.91
CA VAL A 161 6.51 -17.53 20.42
C VAL A 161 6.35 -16.54 19.26
N LEU A 162 7.22 -16.60 18.25
CA LEU A 162 7.08 -15.78 17.05
C LEU A 162 5.78 -16.07 16.30
N ASP A 163 5.44 -17.34 16.10
CA ASP A 163 4.21 -17.75 15.43
C ASP A 163 2.96 -17.24 16.15
N LEU A 164 2.95 -17.28 17.48
CA LEU A 164 1.83 -16.78 18.29
C LEU A 164 1.69 -15.26 18.23
N LEU A 165 2.81 -14.54 18.17
CA LEU A 165 2.84 -13.08 18.12
C LEU A 165 2.52 -12.53 16.72
N GLY A 166 2.96 -13.23 15.68
CA GLY A 166 2.85 -12.79 14.30
C GLY A 166 3.52 -11.43 14.02
N PRO A 167 3.25 -10.84 12.84
CA PRO A 167 3.76 -9.52 12.48
C PRO A 167 3.31 -8.40 13.42
N ASP A 168 2.08 -8.49 13.95
CA ASP A 168 1.51 -7.46 14.83
C ASP A 168 2.14 -7.42 16.22
N GLY A 169 2.74 -8.54 16.66
CA GLY A 169 3.52 -8.61 17.89
C GLY A 169 4.93 -8.02 17.78
N MET A 170 5.35 -7.57 16.60
CA MET A 170 6.62 -6.86 16.43
C MET A 170 6.47 -5.41 16.87
N SER A 171 7.10 -5.06 17.99
CA SER A 171 7.18 -3.67 18.43
C SER A 171 7.87 -2.81 17.37
N SER A 172 7.27 -1.65 17.07
CA SER A 172 7.93 -0.59 16.30
C SER A 172 8.75 0.22 17.30
N GLU A 173 10.08 0.19 17.17
CA GLU A 173 10.99 1.06 17.93
C GLU A 173 10.67 2.55 17.72
N ASP A 174 10.03 2.90 16.60
CA ASP A 174 9.50 4.23 16.31
C ASP A 174 7.99 4.27 16.52
N THR A 175 7.51 4.35 17.76
CA THR A 175 6.16 4.88 18.00
C THR A 175 6.28 6.34 18.40
N CYS A 176 5.95 7.17 17.40
CA CYS A 176 5.73 8.60 17.44
C CYS A 176 5.07 9.07 18.76
N ASP A 177 5.87 9.70 19.62
CA ASP A 177 5.41 10.47 20.79
C ASP A 177 4.80 11.84 20.39
N ASP A 178 4.78 12.18 19.10
CA ASP A 178 4.49 13.54 18.60
C ASP A 178 3.05 13.76 18.10
N LEU A 179 2.13 12.81 18.30
CA LEU A 179 0.72 13.00 17.95
C LEU A 179 -0.13 13.11 19.23
N PRO A 180 -0.98 14.16 19.38
CA PRO A 180 -1.93 14.28 20.48
C PRO A 180 -3.14 13.34 20.28
N GLU A 181 -2.88 12.08 19.93
CA GLU A 181 -3.89 11.03 19.98
C GLU A 181 -3.94 10.48 21.41
N THR A 182 -5.14 10.21 21.91
CA THR A 182 -5.35 9.60 23.23
C THR A 182 -4.81 8.18 23.20
N VAL A 183 -3.54 8.00 23.53
CA VAL A 183 -2.91 6.68 23.58
C VAL A 183 -3.40 5.99 24.85
N PHE A 184 -4.22 4.94 24.68
CA PHE A 184 -4.45 3.98 25.76
C PHE A 184 -3.12 3.27 26.04
N ARG A 185 -2.39 3.74 27.05
CA ARG A 185 -1.20 3.05 27.53
C ARG A 185 -1.65 1.73 28.14
N VAL A 186 -1.39 0.64 27.43
CA VAL A 186 -1.54 -0.72 27.98
C VAL A 186 -0.71 -0.76 29.24
N LYS A 187 -1.35 -1.05 30.38
CA LYS A 187 -0.69 -1.22 31.66
C LYS A 187 0.48 -2.17 31.43
N VAL A 188 1.71 -1.72 31.72
CA VAL A 188 2.91 -2.55 31.55
C VAL A 188 2.77 -3.70 32.54
N LEU A 189 2.33 -4.85 32.05
CA LEU A 189 2.21 -6.05 32.86
C LEU A 189 3.60 -6.65 33.00
N GLU A 190 4.04 -6.86 34.24
CA GLU A 190 5.41 -7.30 34.57
C GLU A 190 5.79 -8.61 33.88
N TRP A 191 4.81 -9.48 33.58
CA TRP A 191 5.01 -10.72 32.84
C TRP A 191 5.35 -10.54 31.36
N ARG A 192 5.22 -9.32 30.81
CA ARG A 192 5.56 -9.02 29.41
C ARG A 192 7.03 -8.63 29.21
N ARG A 193 7.74 -8.27 30.29
CA ARG A 193 9.16 -7.88 30.26
C ARG A 193 10.13 -8.95 29.73
N PRO A 194 9.92 -10.27 29.92
CA PRO A 194 10.83 -11.25 29.35
C PRO A 194 10.79 -11.24 27.82
N MET A 195 9.71 -10.79 27.18
CA MET A 195 9.54 -10.93 25.73
C MET A 195 10.58 -10.11 24.95
N ASP A 196 10.91 -8.92 25.44
CA ASP A 196 11.94 -8.08 24.82
C ASP A 196 13.32 -8.77 24.89
N ASP A 197 13.62 -9.44 26.01
CA ASP A 197 14.85 -10.22 26.18
C ASP A 197 14.90 -11.42 25.21
N HIS A 198 13.79 -12.17 25.06
CA HIS A 198 13.71 -13.28 24.11
C HIS A 198 13.90 -12.82 22.67
N MET A 199 13.33 -11.67 22.31
CA MET A 199 13.49 -11.07 20.99
C MET A 199 14.91 -10.54 20.76
N ALA A 200 15.54 -10.01 21.81
CA ALA A 200 16.93 -9.56 21.77
C ALA A 200 17.91 -10.72 21.55
N ILE A 201 17.64 -11.92 22.09
CA ILE A 201 18.44 -13.12 21.80
C ILE A 201 18.45 -13.40 20.28
N ILE A 202 17.27 -13.37 19.63
CA ILE A 202 17.14 -13.60 18.18
C ILE A 202 17.85 -12.50 17.38
N ASP A 203 17.72 -11.24 17.81
CA ASP A 203 18.35 -10.10 17.12
C ASP A 203 19.88 -10.11 17.28
N ASN A 204 20.40 -10.53 18.44
CA ASN A 204 21.84 -10.63 18.72
C ASN A 204 22.49 -11.78 17.94
N GLU A 205 21.82 -12.92 17.80
CA GLU A 205 22.34 -14.07 17.04
C GLU A 205 22.72 -13.71 15.60
N ARG A 206 22.00 -12.75 15.01
CA ARG A 206 22.31 -12.20 13.69
C ARG A 206 23.65 -11.46 13.65
N LEU A 207 24.06 -10.78 14.72
CA LEU A 207 25.33 -10.04 14.77
C LEU A 207 26.54 -10.97 14.80
N TYR A 208 26.37 -12.20 15.30
CA TYR A 208 27.44 -13.19 15.41
C TYR A 208 27.64 -14.04 14.14
N ASN A 209 26.73 -13.97 13.15
CA ASN A 209 26.81 -14.78 11.93
C ASN A 209 27.30 -13.97 10.69
N PRO A 210 28.59 -14.03 10.32
CA PRO A 210 29.18 -13.17 9.28
C PRO A 210 28.62 -13.38 7.86
N ASP A 211 28.02 -14.54 7.57
CA ASP A 211 27.38 -14.80 6.28
C ASP A 211 26.11 -13.97 6.08
N TRP A 212 25.49 -13.49 7.16
CA TRP A 212 24.23 -12.77 7.11
C TRP A 212 24.43 -11.28 6.84
N LEU A 213 25.52 -10.70 7.37
CA LEU A 213 25.98 -9.35 6.99
C LEU A 213 26.27 -9.26 5.49
N LYS A 214 26.88 -10.30 4.91
CA LYS A 214 27.16 -10.37 3.46
C LYS A 214 25.89 -10.48 2.63
N ALA A 215 24.95 -11.37 3.01
CA ALA A 215 23.69 -11.54 2.30
C ALA A 215 22.79 -10.28 2.38
N GLN A 216 22.77 -9.60 3.52
CA GLN A 216 21.98 -8.38 3.71
C GLN A 216 22.52 -7.20 2.89
N ASN A 217 23.85 -7.03 2.83
CA ASN A 217 24.47 -6.01 1.99
C ASN A 217 24.17 -6.28 0.50
N ALA A 218 24.21 -7.54 0.07
CA ALA A 218 23.84 -7.92 -1.30
C ALA A 218 22.35 -7.65 -1.61
N GLN A 219 21.44 -7.97 -0.69
CA GLN A 219 20.01 -7.67 -0.84
C GLN A 219 19.71 -6.16 -0.80
N GLN A 220 20.38 -5.37 0.04
CA GLN A 220 20.25 -3.91 0.03
C GLN A 220 20.77 -3.31 -1.28
N ILE A 221 21.90 -3.78 -1.79
CA ILE A 221 22.43 -3.35 -3.11
C ILE A 221 21.46 -3.73 -4.23
N HIS A 222 20.92 -4.96 -4.23
CA HIS A 222 19.92 -5.40 -5.21
C HIS A 222 18.61 -4.62 -5.10
N THR A 223 18.15 -4.30 -3.89
CA THR A 223 16.92 -3.52 -3.68
C THR A 223 17.12 -2.06 -4.08
N LEU A 224 18.30 -1.48 -3.85
CA LEU A 224 18.67 -0.16 -4.35
C LEU A 224 18.80 -0.16 -5.88
N ALA A 225 19.32 -1.23 -6.49
CA ALA A 225 19.39 -1.41 -7.94
C ALA A 225 17.98 -1.52 -8.57
N VAL A 226 17.12 -2.41 -8.06
CA VAL A 226 15.72 -2.56 -8.49
C VAL A 226 14.89 -1.30 -8.21
N SER A 227 15.19 -0.59 -7.12
CA SER A 227 14.59 0.71 -6.81
C SER A 227 15.01 1.75 -7.86
N SER A 228 16.29 1.81 -8.24
CA SER A 228 16.78 2.72 -9.27
C SER A 228 16.20 2.42 -10.65
N GLU A 229 15.92 1.15 -10.97
CA GLU A 229 15.22 0.73 -12.19
C GLU A 229 13.72 1.07 -12.14
N LYS A 230 13.07 1.00 -10.98
CA LYS A 230 11.66 1.39 -10.80
C LYS A 230 11.40 2.91 -10.85
N PHE A 231 12.44 3.74 -10.79
CA PHE A 231 12.34 5.20 -10.86
C PHE A 231 12.55 5.78 -12.27
N ASP A 232 12.54 4.96 -13.32
CA ASP A 232 12.66 5.43 -14.71
C ASP A 232 11.48 6.29 -15.19
N TRP A 233 10.32 6.27 -14.52
CA TRP A 233 9.21 7.19 -14.83
C TRP A 233 9.55 8.66 -14.52
N ILE A 234 10.52 8.94 -13.63
CA ILE A 234 10.97 10.30 -13.33
C ILE A 234 11.83 10.86 -14.48
N ARG A 235 12.54 10.00 -15.23
CA ARG A 235 13.30 10.41 -16.43
C ARG A 235 12.38 10.72 -17.62
N VAL A 236 11.28 9.99 -17.76
CA VAL A 236 10.27 10.21 -18.81
C VAL A 236 9.54 11.56 -18.64
N VAL A 237 9.34 12.02 -17.40
CA VAL A 237 8.72 13.34 -17.13
C VAL A 237 9.69 14.51 -17.41
N ALA A 238 11.01 14.31 -17.26
CA ALA A 238 12.01 15.36 -17.52
C ALA A 238 12.32 15.57 -19.01
N THR A 239 12.04 14.59 -19.87
CA THR A 239 12.33 14.68 -21.33
C THR A 239 11.22 15.36 -22.13
N LEU A 240 10.00 15.46 -21.60
CA LEU A 240 8.89 16.20 -22.24
C LEU A 240 8.88 17.71 -21.93
N ALA A 241 9.80 18.19 -21.10
CA ALA A 241 9.96 19.62 -20.78
C ALA A 241 11.00 20.35 -21.65
N HIS A 242 11.55 19.70 -22.69
CA HIS A 242 12.55 20.30 -23.60
C HIS A 242 12.15 20.22 -25.09
N THR A 243 10.87 20.02 -25.40
CA THR A 243 10.33 20.09 -26.78
C THR A 243 8.95 20.78 -26.85
N MET A 244 8.81 21.86 -26.08
CA MET A 244 7.91 22.98 -26.36
C MET A 244 8.66 24.29 -26.07
#